data_AF-A0A3N0ZNS3-F1
#
_entry.id   AF-A0A3N0ZNS3-F1
#
_cell.length_a   1.000
_cell.length_b   1.000
_cell.length_c   1.000
_cell.angle_alpha   90.00
_cell.angle_beta   90.00
_cell.angle_gamma   90.00
#
_symmetry.space_group_name_H-M   'P 1'
#
loop_
_entity.id
_entity.type
_entity.pdbx_description
1 polymer ?
#
loop_
_entity_poly.entity_id
_entity_poly.type
_entity_poly.pdbx_seq_one_letter_code
_entity_poly.pdbx_strand_id
1 'polypeptide(L)'
;MELRKFLNKLEIALQNSETFGKDSHLKMSPMIGTDPYRTFEPSGTATKSAVLLLLVGKSFEKLEILFTLRSPKLPLHKNQISFPGGHCEGNEDNIHTALRETNEEIGLATDKIRILGKLSKLFVPPSDTVIHPIVGYLDELGKMSINKKEVKEVFLVPLSFFLDQSNRTSEVWDFEGQEVRIPLWRVHPKVPLWGATAMILSEFIDIVYGIISNEN
;
A
#
# COMPACT_ATOMS: atom_id res chain seq x y z
N MET A 1 -18.17 -4.11 -14.43
CA MET A 1 -17.16 -3.74 -15.46
C MET A 1 -16.35 -4.98 -15.77
N GLU A 2 -16.00 -5.25 -17.04
CA GLU A 2 -15.16 -6.42 -17.36
C GLU A 2 -13.74 -6.25 -16.80
N LEU A 3 -13.19 -7.29 -16.15
CA LEU A 3 -11.88 -7.22 -15.50
C LEU A 3 -10.75 -6.83 -16.45
N ARG A 4 -10.69 -7.42 -17.65
CA ARG A 4 -9.65 -7.10 -18.64
C ARG A 4 -9.68 -5.63 -19.04
N LYS A 5 -10.89 -5.08 -19.23
CA LYS A 5 -11.09 -3.66 -19.55
C LYS A 5 -10.61 -2.78 -18.40
N PHE A 6 -10.96 -3.13 -17.16
CA PHE A 6 -10.50 -2.42 -15.97
C PHE A 6 -8.97 -2.40 -15.86
N LEU A 7 -8.32 -3.57 -15.97
CA LEU A 7 -6.86 -3.68 -15.83
C LEU A 7 -6.12 -2.87 -16.91
N ASN A 8 -6.62 -2.85 -18.15
CA ASN A 8 -6.04 -2.02 -19.21
C ASN A 8 -6.17 -0.53 -18.91
N LYS A 9 -7.33 -0.07 -18.42
CA LYS A 9 -7.52 1.33 -18.00
C LYS A 9 -6.63 1.69 -16.82
N LEU A 10 -6.48 0.78 -15.87
CA LEU A 10 -5.62 0.96 -14.71
C LEU A 10 -4.15 1.10 -15.11
N GLU A 11 -3.67 0.25 -16.02
CA GLU A 11 -2.31 0.34 -16.56
C GLU A 11 -2.06 1.70 -17.25
N ILE A 12 -3.01 2.18 -18.06
CA ILE A 12 -2.93 3.52 -18.70
C ILE A 12 -2.92 4.63 -17.64
N ALA A 13 -3.77 4.54 -16.61
CA ALA A 13 -3.83 5.55 -15.56
C ALA A 13 -2.55 5.59 -14.72
N LEU A 14 -1.95 4.43 -14.42
CA LEU A 14 -0.71 4.31 -13.66
C LEU A 14 0.52 4.82 -14.41
N GLN A 15 0.47 4.92 -15.74
CA GLN A 15 1.53 5.57 -16.52
C GLN A 15 1.51 7.11 -16.39
N ASN A 16 0.40 7.68 -15.90
CA ASN A 16 0.18 9.13 -15.75
C ASN A 16 -0.07 9.54 -14.28
N SER A 17 0.32 8.70 -13.31
CA SER A 17 -0.09 8.77 -11.90
C SER A 17 0.50 9.94 -11.11
N GLU A 18 1.52 10.63 -11.63
CA GLU A 18 2.19 11.74 -10.91
C GLU A 18 1.24 12.87 -10.50
N THR A 19 0.04 12.93 -11.06
CA THR A 19 -0.99 13.94 -10.76
C THR A 19 -1.78 13.71 -9.47
N PHE A 20 -1.80 12.48 -8.93
CA PHE A 20 -2.64 12.14 -7.75
C PHE A 20 -1.88 12.14 -6.43
N GLY A 21 -0.58 11.82 -6.46
CA GLY A 21 0.20 11.43 -5.28
C GLY A 21 -0.02 12.28 -4.03
N LYS A 22 0.36 13.56 -4.08
CA LYS A 22 0.38 14.39 -2.86
C LYS A 22 -1.01 14.58 -2.25
N ASP A 23 -2.00 14.95 -3.05
CA ASP A 23 -3.35 15.24 -2.56
C ASP A 23 -4.05 13.97 -2.06
N SER A 24 -3.85 12.85 -2.75
CA SER A 24 -4.35 11.56 -2.30
C SER A 24 -3.69 11.09 -1.01
N HIS A 25 -2.37 11.21 -0.89
CA HIS A 25 -1.63 10.86 0.32
C HIS A 25 -2.10 11.67 1.54
N LEU A 26 -2.37 12.97 1.35
CA LEU A 26 -2.83 13.85 2.42
C LEU A 26 -4.19 13.41 3.03
N LYS A 27 -5.07 12.78 2.24
CA LYS A 27 -6.37 12.26 2.74
C LYS A 27 -6.21 11.25 3.86
N MET A 28 -5.10 10.52 3.89
CA MET A 28 -4.80 9.49 4.89
C MET A 28 -3.56 9.81 5.74
N SER A 29 -3.06 11.05 5.67
CA SER A 29 -1.96 11.50 6.51
C SER A 29 -2.44 11.72 7.96
N PRO A 30 -1.64 11.34 8.97
CA PRO A 30 -1.80 11.84 10.34
C PRO A 30 -1.80 13.38 10.38
N MET A 31 -2.72 13.98 11.13
CA MET A 31 -2.91 15.44 11.18
C MET A 31 -2.92 15.97 12.62
N ILE A 32 -2.31 17.13 12.83
CA ILE A 32 -2.51 17.97 14.03
C ILE A 32 -3.29 19.20 13.58
N GLY A 33 -4.49 19.39 14.13
CA GLY A 33 -5.40 20.41 13.63
C GLY A 33 -5.69 20.20 12.14
N THR A 34 -5.24 21.14 11.30
CA THR A 34 -5.38 21.11 9.84
C THR A 34 -4.08 20.79 9.10
N ASP A 35 -2.99 20.56 9.81
CA ASP A 35 -1.66 20.37 9.23
C ASP A 35 -1.17 18.92 9.38
N PRO A 36 -0.39 18.39 8.42
CA PRO A 36 0.21 17.07 8.56
C PRO A 36 1.12 17.04 9.80
N TYR A 37 0.98 15.98 10.61
CA TYR A 37 1.78 15.81 11.83
C TYR A 37 3.29 15.81 11.55
N ARG A 38 3.69 15.27 10.40
CA ARG A 38 5.11 15.22 9.98
C ARG A 38 5.23 15.70 8.54
N THR A 39 6.05 16.73 8.33
CA THR A 39 6.31 17.38 7.03
C THR A 39 7.79 17.38 6.65
N PHE A 40 8.57 16.47 7.25
CA PHE A 40 10.00 16.38 6.98
C PHE A 40 10.29 15.97 5.53
N GLU A 41 11.37 16.52 4.98
CA GLU A 41 11.93 16.08 3.70
C GLU A 41 12.90 14.90 3.92
N PRO A 42 13.09 14.02 2.91
CA PRO A 42 14.07 12.96 2.98
C PRO A 42 15.47 13.49 3.26
N SER A 43 16.23 12.81 4.13
CA SER A 43 17.64 13.11 4.26
C SER A 43 18.38 12.79 2.95
N GLY A 44 19.58 13.35 2.75
CA GLY A 44 20.44 12.98 1.62
C GLY A 44 20.88 11.51 1.61
N THR A 45 20.61 10.78 2.71
CA THR A 45 20.92 9.36 2.91
C THR A 45 19.65 8.51 3.10
N ALA A 46 18.47 9.03 2.76
CA ALA A 46 17.21 8.34 2.96
C ALA A 46 17.23 6.96 2.29
N THR A 47 16.81 5.95 3.04
CA THR A 47 16.81 4.57 2.55
C THR A 47 15.74 4.41 1.48
N LYS A 48 16.07 3.71 0.40
CA LYS A 48 15.13 3.43 -0.67
C LYS A 48 14.46 2.09 -0.43
N SER A 49 13.14 2.04 -0.55
CA SER A 49 12.35 0.82 -0.42
C SER A 49 11.34 0.68 -1.55
N ALA A 50 10.90 -0.54 -1.82
CA ALA A 50 9.81 -0.81 -2.73
C ALA A 50 8.80 -1.77 -2.12
N VAL A 51 7.51 -1.54 -2.41
CA VAL A 51 6.40 -2.36 -1.91
C VAL A 51 5.49 -2.76 -3.05
N LEU A 52 4.82 -3.92 -2.92
CA LEU A 52 3.89 -4.43 -3.90
C LEU A 52 2.44 -4.31 -3.42
N LEU A 53 1.68 -3.38 -4.02
CA LEU A 53 0.23 -3.38 -3.95
C LEU A 53 -0.28 -4.41 -4.95
N LEU A 54 -0.65 -5.59 -4.46
CA LEU A 54 -1.06 -6.71 -5.31
C LEU A 54 -2.59 -6.87 -5.32
N LEU A 55 -3.18 -6.68 -6.50
CA LEU A 55 -4.56 -7.07 -6.79
C LEU A 55 -4.64 -8.57 -7.07
N VAL A 56 -5.61 -9.24 -6.46
CA VAL A 56 -5.87 -10.67 -6.64
C VAL A 56 -7.34 -10.89 -7.02
N GLY A 57 -7.61 -11.68 -8.06
CA GLY A 57 -8.96 -12.17 -8.34
C GLY A 57 -9.26 -12.36 -9.82
N LYS A 58 -10.34 -13.11 -10.11
CA LYS A 58 -10.74 -13.51 -11.48
C LYS A 58 -11.86 -12.66 -12.10
N SER A 59 -12.45 -11.74 -11.34
CA SER A 59 -13.40 -10.75 -11.84
C SER A 59 -13.24 -9.43 -11.09
N PHE A 60 -13.72 -8.33 -11.68
CA PHE A 60 -13.59 -7.01 -11.08
C PHE A 60 -14.26 -6.92 -9.70
N GLU A 61 -15.44 -7.51 -9.55
CA GLU A 61 -16.24 -7.52 -8.32
C GLU A 61 -15.61 -8.38 -7.21
N LYS A 62 -14.69 -9.27 -7.58
CA LYS A 62 -13.96 -10.18 -6.68
C LYS A 62 -12.50 -9.77 -6.52
N LEU A 63 -12.10 -8.59 -6.98
CA LEU A 63 -10.74 -8.11 -6.75
C LEU A 63 -10.54 -7.84 -5.26
N GLU A 64 -9.45 -8.36 -4.74
CA GLU A 64 -8.98 -8.15 -3.38
C GLU A 64 -7.55 -7.59 -3.41
N ILE A 65 -7.15 -6.93 -2.34
CA ILE A 65 -5.79 -6.41 -2.15
C ILE A 65 -5.11 -7.24 -1.07
N LEU A 66 -3.89 -7.70 -1.35
CA LEU A 66 -3.07 -8.46 -0.41
C LEU A 66 -2.35 -7.54 0.58
N PHE A 67 -2.45 -7.89 1.86
CA PHE A 67 -1.74 -7.24 2.95
C PHE A 67 -0.97 -8.25 3.81
N THR A 68 0.06 -7.76 4.48
CA THR A 68 0.81 -8.46 5.51
C THR A 68 0.59 -7.77 6.86
N LEU A 69 0.47 -8.55 7.93
CA LEU A 69 0.61 -8.06 9.30
C LEU A 69 2.04 -8.32 9.75
N ARG A 70 2.78 -7.25 10.02
CA ARG A 70 4.19 -7.32 10.40
C ARG A 70 4.38 -8.01 11.74
N SER A 71 5.41 -8.85 11.83
CA SER A 71 5.79 -9.60 13.02
C SER A 71 6.06 -8.68 14.21
N PRO A 72 5.65 -9.07 15.43
CA PRO A 72 5.96 -8.31 16.63
C PRO A 72 7.47 -8.29 16.97
N LYS A 73 8.26 -9.16 16.32
CA LYS A 73 9.70 -9.30 16.56
C LYS A 73 10.55 -8.30 15.78
N LEU A 74 9.95 -7.55 14.86
CA LEU A 74 10.68 -6.57 14.06
C LEU A 74 11.07 -5.34 14.88
N PRO A 75 12.22 -4.72 14.59
CA PRO A 75 12.69 -3.54 15.33
C PRO A 75 11.83 -2.30 15.06
N LEU A 76 11.30 -2.18 13.83
CA LEU A 76 10.51 -1.05 13.35
C LEU A 76 9.17 -1.53 12.77
N HIS A 77 8.14 -0.67 12.88
CA HIS A 77 6.80 -0.92 12.33
C HIS A 77 6.14 -2.24 12.77
N LYS A 78 6.53 -2.76 13.95
CA LYS A 78 5.98 -4.00 14.51
C LYS A 78 4.46 -3.90 14.69
N ASN A 79 3.76 -4.99 14.39
CA ASN A 79 2.29 -5.08 14.46
C ASN A 79 1.53 -4.08 13.57
N GLN A 80 2.16 -3.49 12.55
CA GLN A 80 1.48 -2.66 11.55
C GLN A 80 1.07 -3.52 10.35
N ILE A 81 -0.01 -3.10 9.68
CA ILE A 81 -0.42 -3.68 8.39
C ILE A 81 0.36 -2.97 7.30
N SER A 82 0.93 -3.74 6.38
CA SER A 82 1.71 -3.24 5.25
C SER A 82 1.38 -3.99 3.96
N PHE A 83 1.79 -3.43 2.84
CA PHE A 83 2.04 -4.24 1.65
C PHE A 83 3.33 -5.06 1.85
N PRO A 84 3.48 -6.22 1.18
CA PRO A 84 4.77 -6.89 1.16
C PRO A 84 5.82 -6.03 0.46
N GLY A 85 7.06 -6.06 0.93
CA GLY A 85 8.13 -5.22 0.41
C GLY A 85 9.19 -4.86 1.45
N GLY A 86 10.25 -4.21 1.00
CA GLY A 86 11.42 -3.93 1.82
C GLY A 86 12.42 -3.02 1.14
N HIS A 87 13.65 -3.03 1.65
CA HIS A 87 14.71 -2.12 1.22
C HIS A 87 15.28 -2.54 -0.14
N CYS A 88 15.65 -1.56 -0.95
CA CYS A 88 16.42 -1.82 -2.17
C CYS A 88 17.83 -2.29 -1.81
N GLU A 89 18.30 -3.34 -2.46
CA GLU A 89 19.66 -3.85 -2.30
C GLU A 89 20.51 -3.52 -3.53
N GLY A 90 21.73 -3.01 -3.30
CA GLY A 90 22.66 -2.65 -4.37
C GLY A 90 22.05 -1.70 -5.40
N ASN A 91 22.01 -2.13 -6.66
CA ASN A 91 21.50 -1.36 -7.80
C ASN A 91 20.20 -1.95 -8.37
N GLU A 92 19.46 -2.75 -7.59
CA GLU A 92 18.17 -3.28 -8.02
C GLU A 92 17.18 -2.17 -8.39
N ASP A 93 16.39 -2.41 -9.44
CA ASP A 93 15.24 -1.55 -9.68
C ASP A 93 14.10 -1.85 -8.70
N ASN A 94 13.19 -0.88 -8.57
CA ASN A 94 12.11 -0.95 -7.59
C ASN A 94 11.14 -2.12 -7.82
N ILE A 95 10.96 -2.56 -9.07
CA ILE A 95 10.08 -3.68 -9.40
C ILE A 95 10.74 -4.97 -8.90
N HIS A 96 12.02 -5.18 -9.22
CA HIS A 96 12.78 -6.32 -8.74
C HIS A 96 12.83 -6.37 -7.22
N THR A 97 13.10 -5.24 -6.54
CA THR A 97 13.05 -5.19 -5.07
C THR A 97 11.67 -5.58 -4.53
N ALA A 98 10.57 -5.01 -5.04
CA ALA A 98 9.23 -5.33 -4.54
C ALA A 98 8.88 -6.82 -4.73
N LEU A 99 9.27 -7.41 -5.86
CA LEU A 99 9.02 -8.84 -6.14
C LEU A 99 9.93 -9.75 -5.30
N ARG A 100 11.22 -9.42 -5.15
CA ARG A 100 12.15 -10.17 -4.30
C ARG A 100 11.67 -10.22 -2.85
N GLU A 101 11.40 -9.05 -2.27
CA GLU A 101 10.91 -8.92 -0.90
C GLU A 101 9.55 -9.63 -0.71
N THR A 102 8.64 -9.54 -1.68
CA THR A 102 7.38 -10.31 -1.62
C THR A 102 7.65 -11.82 -1.60
N ASN A 103 8.62 -12.31 -2.38
CA ASN A 103 8.99 -13.71 -2.35
C ASN A 103 9.62 -14.11 -1.01
N GLU A 104 10.51 -13.28 -0.45
CA GLU A 104 11.18 -13.53 0.83
C GLU A 104 10.20 -13.53 2.02
N GLU A 105 9.30 -12.56 2.08
CA GLU A 105 8.36 -12.37 3.19
C GLU A 105 7.25 -13.43 3.21
N ILE A 106 6.66 -13.74 2.05
CA ILE A 106 5.46 -14.58 1.96
C ILE A 106 5.61 -15.84 1.09
N GLY A 107 6.76 -16.05 0.45
CA GLY A 107 7.02 -17.23 -0.39
C GLY A 107 6.18 -17.29 -1.65
N LEU A 108 5.56 -16.17 -2.06
CA LEU A 108 4.70 -16.11 -3.24
C LEU A 108 5.57 -16.14 -4.50
N ALA A 109 5.26 -17.04 -5.43
CA ALA A 109 5.89 -17.07 -6.75
C ALA A 109 5.50 -15.81 -7.54
N THR A 110 6.50 -15.08 -8.03
CA THR A 110 6.33 -13.75 -8.63
C THR A 110 6.31 -13.75 -10.15
N ASP A 111 6.59 -14.90 -10.78
CA ASP A 111 6.66 -15.09 -12.24
C ASP A 111 5.32 -14.82 -12.96
N LYS A 112 4.20 -14.98 -12.24
CA LYS A 112 2.84 -14.76 -12.77
C LYS A 112 2.28 -13.38 -12.45
N ILE A 113 3.01 -12.55 -11.68
CA ILE A 113 2.53 -11.23 -11.30
C ILE A 113 2.69 -10.31 -12.52
N ARG A 114 1.57 -9.83 -13.05
CA ARG A 114 1.56 -8.79 -14.09
C ARG A 114 1.77 -7.44 -13.42
N ILE A 115 2.88 -6.78 -13.71
CA ILE A 115 3.11 -5.40 -13.28
C ILE A 115 2.24 -4.46 -14.11
N LEU A 116 1.42 -3.66 -13.45
CA LEU A 116 0.52 -2.69 -14.08
C LEU A 116 1.10 -1.27 -14.11
N GLY A 117 2.03 -0.96 -13.21
CA GLY A 117 2.64 0.37 -13.13
C GLY A 117 3.10 0.71 -11.72
N LYS A 118 3.26 2.02 -11.48
CA LYS A 118 3.79 2.56 -10.23
C LYS A 118 2.91 3.69 -9.73
N LEU A 119 2.88 3.86 -8.42
CA LEU A 119 2.27 5.03 -7.77
C LEU A 119 3.35 6.05 -7.42
N SER A 120 2.92 7.22 -6.96
CA SER A 120 3.83 8.25 -6.48
C SER A 120 4.67 7.74 -5.30
N LYS A 121 5.94 8.14 -5.26
CA LYS A 121 6.81 7.81 -4.12
C LYS A 121 6.29 8.47 -2.84
N LEU A 122 6.43 7.79 -1.71
CA LEU A 122 6.05 8.32 -0.40
C LEU A 122 7.25 8.31 0.54
N PHE A 123 7.55 9.46 1.14
CA PHE A 123 8.55 9.54 2.21
C PHE A 123 7.92 9.21 3.57
N VAL A 124 8.65 8.43 4.37
CA VAL A 124 8.26 7.99 5.71
C VAL A 124 9.27 8.53 6.72
N PRO A 125 8.97 9.67 7.37
CA PRO A 125 9.90 10.32 8.30
C PRO A 125 10.39 9.45 9.47
N PRO A 126 9.55 8.61 10.14
CA PRO A 126 10.01 7.81 11.28
C PRO A 126 11.20 6.89 10.99
N SER A 127 11.36 6.43 9.74
CA SER A 127 12.40 5.49 9.31
C SER A 127 13.35 6.08 8.28
N ASP A 128 13.22 7.37 7.97
CA ASP A 128 13.94 8.07 6.89
C ASP A 128 13.96 7.24 5.59
N THR A 129 12.79 6.78 5.15
CA THR A 129 12.63 5.86 4.03
C THR A 129 11.77 6.45 2.92
N VAL A 130 12.22 6.35 1.67
CA VAL A 130 11.43 6.67 0.48
C VAL A 130 10.88 5.36 -0.11
N ILE A 131 9.57 5.18 -0.02
CA ILE A 131 8.86 4.02 -0.54
C ILE A 131 8.46 4.26 -1.99
N HIS A 132 8.73 3.28 -2.84
CA HIS A 132 8.28 3.20 -4.23
C HIS A 132 7.21 2.12 -4.38
N PRO A 133 5.92 2.48 -4.48
CA PRO A 133 4.86 1.50 -4.59
C PRO A 133 4.72 1.00 -6.03
N ILE A 134 4.71 -0.32 -6.18
CA ILE A 134 4.50 -1.03 -7.43
C ILE A 134 3.11 -1.66 -7.40
N VAL A 135 2.35 -1.51 -8.47
CA VAL A 135 1.02 -2.12 -8.59
C VAL A 135 1.14 -3.37 -9.45
N GLY A 136 0.75 -4.51 -8.87
CA GLY A 136 0.72 -5.80 -9.53
C GLY A 136 -0.68 -6.38 -9.58
N TYR A 137 -0.89 -7.33 -10.48
CA TYR A 137 -2.11 -8.12 -10.58
C TYR A 137 -1.79 -9.60 -10.73
N LEU A 138 -2.61 -10.44 -10.11
CA LEU A 138 -2.55 -11.89 -10.18
C LEU A 138 -3.97 -12.50 -10.16
N ASP A 139 -4.26 -13.44 -11.05
CA ASP A 139 -5.59 -14.07 -11.11
C ASP A 139 -5.94 -14.85 -9.83
N GLU A 140 -4.95 -15.55 -9.27
CA GLU A 140 -5.10 -16.42 -8.11
C GLU A 140 -3.77 -16.55 -7.34
N LEU A 141 -3.85 -16.58 -6.01
CA LEU A 141 -2.67 -16.85 -5.18
C LEU A 141 -2.22 -18.30 -5.34
N GLY A 142 -0.92 -18.46 -5.56
CA GLY A 142 -0.26 -19.77 -5.46
C GLY A 142 -0.04 -20.20 -4.02
N LYS A 143 0.73 -21.28 -3.85
CA LYS A 143 1.22 -21.67 -2.51
C LYS A 143 2.12 -20.56 -1.96
N MET A 144 1.96 -20.29 -0.67
CA MET A 144 2.76 -19.32 0.08
C MET A 144 3.53 -20.04 1.19
N SER A 145 4.73 -19.55 1.48
CA SER A 145 5.59 -20.02 2.56
C SER A 145 6.01 -18.81 3.41
N ILE A 146 5.16 -18.48 4.39
CA ILE A 146 5.30 -17.25 5.17
C ILE A 146 6.55 -17.29 6.04
N ASN A 147 7.44 -16.30 5.89
CA ASN A 147 8.56 -16.08 6.78
C ASN A 147 8.05 -15.47 8.10
N LYS A 148 7.84 -16.33 9.10
CA LYS A 148 7.31 -15.92 10.42
C LYS A 148 8.23 -14.99 11.22
N LYS A 149 9.47 -14.75 10.78
CA LYS A 149 10.33 -13.75 11.41
C LYS A 149 9.85 -12.34 11.10
N GLU A 150 9.35 -12.12 9.88
CA GLU A 150 8.95 -10.81 9.35
C GLU A 150 7.43 -10.66 9.26
N VAL A 151 6.70 -11.71 8.87
CA VAL A 151 5.26 -11.66 8.66
C VAL A 151 4.53 -12.57 9.64
N LYS A 152 3.60 -11.99 10.39
CA LYS A 152 2.72 -12.73 11.29
C LYS A 152 1.55 -13.37 10.54
N GLU A 153 0.98 -12.63 9.59
CA GLU A 153 -0.24 -13.01 8.89
C GLU A 153 -0.27 -12.39 7.49
N VAL A 154 -0.88 -13.10 6.54
CA VAL A 154 -1.20 -12.60 5.20
C VAL A 154 -2.71 -12.70 5.05
N PHE A 155 -3.34 -11.62 4.57
CA PHE A 155 -4.78 -11.58 4.38
C PHE A 155 -5.16 -10.72 3.18
N LEU A 156 -6.37 -10.93 2.69
CA LEU A 156 -6.94 -10.23 1.55
C LEU A 156 -8.10 -9.35 2.03
N VAL A 157 -8.25 -8.19 1.40
CA VAL A 157 -9.37 -7.28 1.66
C VAL A 157 -10.02 -6.92 0.32
N PRO A 158 -11.34 -7.06 0.16
CA PRO A 158 -12.02 -6.70 -1.08
C PRO A 158 -11.74 -5.25 -1.49
N LEU A 159 -11.44 -5.03 -2.77
CA LEU A 159 -11.27 -3.68 -3.33
C LEU A 159 -12.52 -2.83 -3.08
N SER A 160 -13.71 -3.45 -3.18
CA SER A 160 -15.00 -2.82 -2.91
C SER A 160 -15.11 -2.24 -1.50
N PHE A 161 -14.41 -2.81 -0.50
CA PHE A 161 -14.38 -2.26 0.86
C PHE A 161 -13.79 -0.85 0.88
N PHE A 162 -12.70 -0.63 0.14
CA PHE A 162 -12.03 0.67 0.08
C PHE A 162 -12.75 1.68 -0.84
N LEU A 163 -13.54 1.18 -1.80
CA LEU A 163 -14.39 1.98 -2.66
C LEU A 163 -15.71 2.43 -1.99
N ASP A 164 -15.97 1.99 -0.77
CA ASP A 164 -17.04 2.54 0.05
C ASP A 164 -16.43 3.56 1.03
N GLN A 165 -16.73 4.84 0.80
CA GLN A 165 -16.18 5.94 1.61
C GLN A 165 -16.61 5.87 3.09
N SER A 166 -17.72 5.18 3.40
CA SER A 166 -18.18 5.02 4.79
C SER A 166 -17.25 4.13 5.63
N ASN A 167 -16.43 3.30 4.99
CA ASN A 167 -15.44 2.46 5.68
C ASN A 167 -14.20 3.23 6.13
N ARG A 168 -13.97 4.44 5.59
CA ARG A 168 -12.88 5.32 6.04
C ARG A 168 -13.32 6.09 7.27
N THR A 169 -12.58 5.93 8.37
CA THR A 169 -12.84 6.62 9.64
C THR A 169 -11.57 7.30 10.15
N SER A 170 -11.62 7.87 11.36
CA SER A 170 -10.45 8.43 12.02
C SER A 170 -10.55 8.27 13.53
N GLU A 171 -9.40 8.08 14.16
CA GLU A 171 -9.23 8.10 15.62
C GLU A 171 -8.33 9.27 16.04
N VAL A 172 -8.32 9.63 17.32
CA VAL A 172 -7.36 10.59 17.89
C VAL A 172 -6.42 9.80 18.79
N TRP A 173 -5.12 9.87 18.50
CA TRP A 173 -4.08 9.19 19.27
C TRP A 173 -3.11 10.23 19.86
N ASP A 174 -2.58 9.93 21.04
CA ASP A 174 -1.48 10.72 21.60
C ASP A 174 -0.15 10.28 21.00
N PHE A 175 0.56 11.22 20.39
CA PHE A 175 1.95 11.06 20.01
C PHE A 175 2.78 12.15 20.68
N GLU A 176 3.65 11.76 21.61
CA GLU A 176 4.56 12.68 22.30
C GLU A 176 3.81 13.84 23.00
N GLY A 177 2.62 13.58 23.54
CA GLY A 177 1.78 14.60 24.21
C GLY A 177 0.95 15.46 23.26
N GLN A 178 0.91 15.12 21.96
CA GLN A 178 0.10 15.80 20.95
C GLN A 178 -1.06 14.92 20.51
N GLU A 179 -2.27 15.48 20.50
CA GLU A 179 -3.44 14.83 19.92
C GLU A 179 -3.34 14.85 18.40
N VAL A 180 -3.08 13.69 17.81
CA VAL A 180 -2.98 13.51 16.36
C VAL A 180 -4.20 12.76 15.87
N ARG A 181 -4.90 13.34 14.89
CA ARG A 181 -5.98 12.66 14.17
C ARG A 181 -5.38 11.69 13.17
N ILE A 182 -5.75 10.42 13.26
CA ILE A 182 -5.26 9.32 12.44
C ILE A 182 -6.40 8.81 11.55
N PRO A 183 -6.42 9.15 10.25
CA PRO A 183 -7.30 8.51 9.29
C PRO A 183 -6.95 7.03 9.15
N LEU A 184 -7.95 6.16 9.12
CA LEU A 184 -7.73 4.71 9.09
C LEU A 184 -8.89 3.93 8.46
N TRP A 185 -8.58 2.67 8.12
CA TRP A 185 -9.54 1.64 7.77
C TRP A 185 -9.49 0.46 8.75
N ARG A 186 -10.64 -0.10 9.10
CA ARG A 186 -10.74 -1.31 9.94
C ARG A 186 -10.78 -2.57 9.08
N VAL A 187 -9.64 -2.96 8.55
CA VAL A 187 -9.51 -4.13 7.65
C VAL A 187 -9.12 -5.43 8.35
N HIS A 188 -8.74 -5.35 9.62
CA HIS A 188 -8.34 -6.49 10.43
C HIS A 188 -8.93 -6.36 11.85
N PRO A 189 -9.30 -7.47 12.54
CA PRO A 189 -10.07 -7.39 13.79
C PRO A 189 -9.40 -6.64 14.95
N LYS A 190 -8.06 -6.51 14.92
CA LYS A 190 -7.29 -5.93 16.04
C LYS A 190 -6.37 -4.78 15.66
N VAL A 191 -6.12 -4.59 14.37
CA VAL A 191 -5.07 -3.68 13.90
C VAL A 191 -5.68 -2.85 12.78
N PRO A 192 -5.75 -1.51 12.91
CA PRO A 192 -6.20 -0.67 11.82
C PRO A 192 -5.14 -0.56 10.73
N LEU A 193 -5.58 -0.30 9.49
CA LEU A 193 -4.72 0.14 8.40
C LEU A 193 -4.66 1.67 8.42
N TRP A 194 -3.47 2.22 8.64
CA TRP A 194 -3.22 3.65 8.78
C TRP A 194 -1.78 3.99 8.32
N GLY A 195 -1.42 5.28 8.32
CA GLY A 195 -0.06 5.73 8.00
C GLY A 195 0.34 5.44 6.55
N ALA A 196 1.63 5.14 6.32
CA ALA A 196 2.20 5.07 4.98
C ALA A 196 1.46 4.14 4.01
N THR A 197 1.08 2.94 4.47
CA THR A 197 0.32 1.99 3.64
C THR A 197 -1.07 2.52 3.29
N ALA A 198 -1.75 3.17 4.23
CA ALA A 198 -3.06 3.78 3.97
C ALA A 198 -2.96 5.00 3.03
N MET A 199 -1.90 5.78 3.15
CA MET A 199 -1.60 6.92 2.26
C MET A 199 -1.40 6.43 0.82
N ILE A 200 -0.50 5.47 0.59
CA ILE A 200 -0.27 4.85 -0.73
C ILE A 200 -1.59 4.29 -1.29
N LEU A 201 -2.35 3.58 -0.46
CA LEU A 201 -3.63 3.01 -0.89
C LEU A 201 -4.64 4.09 -1.28
N SER A 202 -4.64 5.25 -0.62
CA SER A 202 -5.54 6.35 -0.98
C SER A 202 -5.32 6.86 -2.40
N GLU A 203 -4.07 6.94 -2.87
CA GLU A 203 -3.75 7.29 -4.26
C GLU A 203 -4.30 6.25 -5.23
N PHE A 204 -4.05 4.98 -4.94
CA PHE A 204 -4.58 3.89 -5.74
C PHE A 204 -6.11 3.94 -5.84
N ILE A 205 -6.80 4.17 -4.73
CA ILE A 205 -8.26 4.25 -4.68
C ILE A 205 -8.81 5.44 -5.46
N ASP A 206 -8.18 6.61 -5.40
CA ASP A 206 -8.59 7.76 -6.22
C ASP A 206 -8.45 7.49 -7.72
N ILE A 207 -7.37 6.81 -8.15
CA ILE A 207 -7.18 6.39 -9.54
C ILE A 207 -8.30 5.43 -9.96
N VAL A 208 -8.61 4.43 -9.12
CA VAL A 208 -9.67 3.46 -9.38
C VAL A 208 -11.04 4.15 -9.46
N TYR A 209 -11.34 5.09 -8.56
CA TYR A 209 -12.55 5.90 -8.64
C TYR A 209 -12.64 6.66 -9.97
N GLY A 210 -11.56 7.33 -10.39
CA GLY A 210 -11.51 8.02 -11.68
C GLY A 210 -11.82 7.09 -12.86
N ILE A 211 -11.37 5.83 -12.82
CA ILE A 211 -11.67 4.84 -13.86
C ILE A 211 -13.15 4.47 -13.86
N ILE A 212 -13.73 4.21 -12.68
CA ILE A 212 -15.13 3.76 -12.52
C ILE A 212 -16.11 4.89 -12.84
N SER A 213 -15.85 6.11 -12.36
CA SER A 213 -16.72 7.27 -12.56
C SER A 213 -16.82 7.72 -14.01
N ASN A 214 -15.77 7.48 -14.81
CA ASN A 214 -15.77 7.77 -16.25
C ASN A 214 -16.45 6.65 -17.10
N GLU A 215 -17.04 5.62 -16.48
CA GLU A 215 -17.83 4.59 -17.18
C GLU A 215 -19.36 4.79 -17.06
N ASN A 216 -19.81 5.69 -16.19
CA ASN A 216 -21.22 6.05 -16.02
C ASN A 216 -21.55 7.33 -16.80
#